data_AF-A0A349QAM1-F1
#
_entry.id   AF-A0A349QAM1-F1
#
_cell.length_a   1.000
_cell.length_b   1.000
_cell.length_c   1.000
_cell.angle_alpha   90.00
_cell.angle_beta   90.00
_cell.angle_gamma   90.00
#
_symmetry.space_group_name_H-M   'P 1'
#
loop_
_entity.id
_entity.type
_entity.pdbx_description
1 polymer ?
#
loop_
_entity_poly.entity_id
_entity_poly.type
_entity_poly.pdbx_seq_one_letter_code
_entity_poly.pdbx_strand_id
1 'polypeptide(L)'
;MSSKKKYVAKNEFRFNANQEHITYVFEDDGKRYSSLGITHQKQTFGKNNMPLKHNPQKGRTDEAYIRNGVIRDKHASYGRVKHNYKFSSEDFPKVKAKIRNYKKNRKKNK
;
A
#
# COMPACT_ATOMS: atom_id res chain seq x y z
N MET A 1 0.10 24.15 21.03
CA MET A 1 -0.81 22.99 20.98
C MET A 1 -0.46 22.12 19.78
N SER A 2 0.00 20.89 19.98
CA SER A 2 0.35 19.98 18.87
C SER A 2 -0.94 19.44 18.23
N SER A 3 -1.28 19.90 17.02
CA SER A 3 -2.44 19.37 16.31
C SER A 3 -2.24 17.88 16.02
N LYS A 4 -3.16 17.03 16.51
CA LYS A 4 -3.14 15.60 16.17
C LYS A 4 -3.15 15.46 14.64
N LYS A 5 -2.11 14.85 14.06
CA LYS A 5 -2.08 14.53 12.62
C LYS A 5 -3.37 13.79 12.23
N LYS A 6 -4.18 14.39 11.36
CA LYS A 6 -5.41 13.82 10.82
C LYS A 6 -5.04 12.88 9.68
N TYR A 7 -5.28 11.59 9.86
CA TYR A 7 -5.11 10.59 8.79
C TYR A 7 -6.42 10.40 8.05
N VAL A 8 -6.47 10.76 6.78
CA VAL A 8 -7.61 10.55 5.88
C VAL A 8 -7.46 9.20 5.19
N ALA A 9 -8.49 8.36 5.22
CA ALA A 9 -8.45 7.06 4.55
C ALA A 9 -8.43 7.24 3.02
N LYS A 10 -7.67 6.38 2.34
CA LYS A 10 -7.54 6.35 0.88
C LYS A 10 -7.73 4.92 0.37
N ASN A 11 -8.06 4.80 -0.92
CA ASN A 11 -8.24 3.52 -1.61
C ASN A 11 -7.78 3.70 -3.07
N GLU A 12 -6.52 4.07 -3.25
CA GLU A 12 -5.99 4.50 -4.54
C GLU A 12 -4.74 3.71 -4.90
N PHE A 13 -4.62 3.29 -6.16
CA PHE A 13 -3.35 2.79 -6.69
C PHE A 13 -2.60 3.92 -7.35
N ARG A 14 -1.32 4.08 -7.02
CA ARG A 14 -0.46 5.13 -7.57
C ARG A 14 0.95 4.57 -7.75
N PHE A 15 1.61 4.96 -8.84
CA PHE A 15 3.04 4.76 -8.98
C PHE A 15 3.79 5.67 -8.01
N ASN A 16 4.75 5.13 -7.27
CA ASN A 16 5.66 5.91 -6.43
C ASN A 16 7.03 5.93 -7.11
N ALA A 17 7.51 7.12 -7.46
CA ALA A 17 8.77 7.32 -8.18
C ALA A 17 10.01 6.99 -7.33
N ASN A 18 9.98 7.21 -6.02
CA ASN A 18 11.10 6.87 -5.14
C ASN A 18 11.24 5.35 -4.94
N GLN A 19 10.14 4.63 -5.13
CA GLN A 19 10.11 3.17 -4.99
C GLN A 19 10.19 2.46 -6.34
N GLU A 20 9.93 3.16 -7.44
CA GLU A 20 9.81 2.60 -8.79
C GLU A 20 8.78 1.47 -8.92
N HIS A 21 7.72 1.52 -8.10
CA HIS A 21 6.66 0.51 -8.10
C HIS A 21 5.26 1.11 -8.04
N ILE A 22 4.30 0.34 -8.53
CA ILE A 22 2.88 0.55 -8.18
C ILE A 22 2.70 0.29 -6.69
N THR A 23 1.99 1.20 -6.04
CA THR A 23 1.65 1.12 -4.63
C THR A 23 0.16 1.31 -4.42
N TYR A 24 -0.35 0.70 -3.35
CA TYR A 24 -1.68 0.92 -2.85
C TYR A 24 -1.65 1.93 -1.69
N VAL A 25 -2.15 3.13 -1.92
CA VAL A 25 -2.25 4.23 -0.95
C VAL A 25 -3.50 4.03 -0.09
N PHE A 26 -3.31 3.87 1.22
CA PHE A 26 -4.41 3.58 2.15
C PHE A 26 -4.72 4.71 3.14
N GLU A 27 -3.83 5.70 3.28
CA GLU A 27 -4.11 6.91 4.04
C GLU A 27 -3.19 8.08 3.66
N ASP A 28 -3.63 9.27 4.05
CA ASP A 28 -2.96 10.55 3.85
C ASP A 28 -2.92 11.33 5.17
N ASP A 29 -1.75 11.86 5.56
CA ASP A 29 -1.61 12.71 6.74
C ASP A 29 -1.61 14.22 6.45
N GLY A 30 -1.89 14.61 5.21
CA GLY A 30 -1.87 15.97 4.68
C GLY A 30 -0.53 16.39 4.07
N LYS A 31 0.56 15.62 4.28
CA LYS A 31 1.88 15.86 3.67
C LYS A 31 2.44 14.63 2.96
N ARG A 32 2.09 13.45 3.45
CA ARG A 32 2.62 12.16 3.03
C ARG A 32 1.51 11.15 2.91
N TYR A 33 1.65 10.27 1.92
CA TYR A 33 0.85 9.06 1.84
C TYR A 33 1.51 7.94 2.63
N SER A 34 0.69 7.06 3.21
CA SER A 34 1.13 5.71 3.59
C SER A 34 0.63 4.73 2.54
N SER A 35 1.52 3.89 2.01
CA SER A 35 1.18 2.93 0.96
C SER A 35 1.86 1.57 1.14
N LEU A 36 1.34 0.57 0.42
CA LEU A 36 1.90 -0.77 0.32
C LEU A 36 2.39 -1.00 -1.12
N GLY A 37 3.63 -1.45 -1.30
CA GLY A 37 4.16 -1.75 -2.64
C GLY A 37 3.58 -3.04 -3.22
N ILE A 38 3.29 -3.05 -4.52
CA ILE A 38 2.93 -4.25 -5.29
C ILE A 38 4.17 -4.74 -6.04
N THR A 39 4.44 -6.05 -5.99
CA THR A 39 5.62 -6.67 -6.62
C THR A 39 5.28 -8.05 -7.16
N HIS A 40 6.10 -8.56 -8.08
CA HIS A 40 6.03 -9.94 -8.58
C HIS A 40 6.97 -10.88 -7.83
N GLN A 41 7.79 -10.36 -6.92
CA GLN A 41 8.72 -11.15 -6.14
C GLN A 41 8.04 -11.69 -4.87
N LYS A 42 8.26 -12.97 -4.57
CA LYS A 42 7.79 -13.60 -3.32
C LYS A 42 8.49 -13.06 -2.07
N GLN A 43 9.70 -12.52 -2.21
CA GLN A 43 10.52 -12.02 -1.11
C GLN A 43 11.13 -10.65 -1.45
N THR A 44 11.15 -9.73 -0.46
CA THR A 44 11.91 -8.48 -0.54
C THR A 44 12.75 -8.31 0.73
N PHE A 45 14.02 -7.93 0.61
CA PHE A 45 14.91 -7.68 1.76
C PHE A 45 14.93 -8.81 2.79
N GLY A 46 15.00 -10.08 2.35
CA GLY A 46 15.02 -11.22 3.27
C GLY A 46 13.67 -11.59 3.88
N LYS A 47 12.58 -10.90 3.55
CA LYS A 47 11.25 -11.11 4.14
C LYS A 47 10.21 -11.51 3.10
N ASN A 48 9.41 -12.53 3.44
CA ASN A 48 8.29 -12.96 2.62
C ASN A 48 7.28 -11.81 2.43
N ASN A 49 6.90 -11.60 1.16
CA ASN A 49 5.82 -10.71 0.78
C ASN A 49 4.48 -11.46 0.92
N MET A 50 3.40 -10.70 1.12
CA MET A 50 2.07 -11.29 1.25
C MET A 50 1.54 -11.63 -0.15
N PRO A 51 1.27 -12.91 -0.47
CA PRO A 51 0.74 -13.28 -1.79
C PRO A 51 -0.65 -12.70 -2.00
N LEU A 52 -0.94 -12.33 -3.24
CA LEU A 52 -2.29 -12.04 -3.73
C LEU A 52 -2.75 -13.20 -4.59
N LYS A 53 -4.02 -13.58 -4.44
CA LYS A 53 -4.62 -14.62 -5.29
C LYS A 53 -4.77 -14.13 -6.73
N HIS A 54 -5.04 -12.84 -6.91
CA HIS A 54 -5.18 -12.23 -8.23
C HIS A 54 -4.30 -10.99 -8.35
N ASN A 55 -3.72 -10.79 -9.53
CA ASN A 55 -3.02 -9.55 -9.85
C ASN A 55 -4.01 -8.38 -9.77
N PRO A 56 -3.72 -7.32 -9.00
CA PRO A 56 -4.63 -6.18 -8.91
C PRO A 56 -4.73 -5.41 -10.22
N GLN A 57 -3.79 -5.55 -11.17
CA GLN A 57 -3.89 -4.94 -12.49
C GLN A 57 -4.87 -5.70 -13.38
N LYS A 58 -5.88 -5.00 -13.93
CA LYS A 58 -6.85 -5.59 -14.85
C LYS A 58 -6.16 -6.22 -16.06
N GLY A 59 -6.55 -7.45 -16.38
CA GLY A 59 -6.05 -8.21 -17.54
C GLY A 59 -4.72 -8.92 -17.32
N ARG A 60 -4.14 -8.85 -16.11
CA ARG A 60 -2.92 -9.55 -15.74
C ARG A 60 -3.22 -10.80 -14.93
N THR A 61 -2.50 -11.89 -15.21
CA THR A 61 -2.67 -13.21 -14.58
C THR A 61 -1.42 -13.70 -13.85
N ASP A 62 -0.32 -12.97 -13.98
CA ASP A 62 0.92 -13.24 -13.29
C ASP A 62 0.79 -13.03 -11.77
N GLU A 63 1.61 -13.77 -11.02
CA GLU A 63 1.61 -13.68 -9.57
C GLU A 63 1.93 -12.25 -9.10
N ALA A 64 1.22 -11.81 -8.07
CA ALA A 64 1.44 -10.53 -7.44
C ALA A 64 1.47 -10.67 -5.93
N TYR A 65 2.26 -9.82 -5.30
CA TYR A 65 2.49 -9.81 -3.87
C TYR A 65 2.42 -8.38 -3.35
N ILE A 66 1.99 -8.25 -2.10
CA ILE A 66 2.12 -7.03 -1.32
C ILE A 66 3.42 -7.07 -0.53
N ARG A 67 4.26 -6.06 -0.72
CA ARG A 67 5.49 -5.88 0.06
C ARG A 67 5.21 -5.85 1.56
N ASN A 68 6.14 -6.41 2.33
CA ASN A 68 5.95 -6.49 3.77
C ASN A 68 5.91 -5.11 4.45
N GLY A 69 6.81 -4.20 4.06
CA GLY A 69 6.91 -2.86 4.61
C GLY A 69 5.81 -1.89 4.16
N VAL A 70 5.53 -0.89 4.99
CA VAL A 70 4.72 0.28 4.63
C VAL A 70 5.66 1.39 4.18
N ILE A 71 5.38 1.95 3.01
CA ILE A 71 6.08 3.11 2.46
C ILE A 71 5.39 4.37 2.99
N ARG A 72 6.16 5.38 3.38
CA ARG A 72 5.63 6.68 3.80
C ARG A 72 6.37 7.83 3.12
N ASP A 73 5.84 8.28 1.99
CA ASP A 73 6.50 9.26 1.13
C ASP A 73 5.66 10.52 0.91
N LYS A 74 6.33 11.60 0.46
CA LYS A 74 5.70 12.88 0.12
C LYS A 74 4.75 12.71 -1.06
N HIS A 75 3.67 13.49 -1.09
CA HIS A 75 2.69 13.45 -2.20
C HIS A 75 3.33 13.61 -3.58
N ALA A 76 4.32 14.50 -3.70
CA ALA A 76 5.04 14.75 -4.95
C ALA A 76 5.75 13.51 -5.54
N SER A 77 6.05 12.52 -4.72
CA SER A 77 6.66 11.26 -5.17
C SER A 77 5.64 10.30 -5.78
N TYR A 78 4.34 10.60 -5.74
CA TYR A 78 3.28 9.75 -6.26
C TYR A 78 2.67 10.33 -7.53
N GLY A 79 2.54 9.49 -8.54
CA GLY A 79 1.86 9.83 -9.78
C GLY A 79 0.33 9.89 -9.66
N ARG A 80 -0.32 9.98 -10.83
CA ARG A 80 -1.78 9.94 -10.96
C ARG A 80 -2.38 8.61 -10.48
N VAL A 81 -3.65 8.64 -10.09
CA VAL A 81 -4.42 7.44 -9.73
C VAL A 81 -4.50 6.49 -10.92
N LYS A 82 -4.32 5.19 -10.66
CA LYS A 82 -4.38 4.12 -11.65
C LYS A 82 -5.71 3.38 -11.51
N HIS A 83 -6.68 3.72 -12.36
CA HIS A 83 -8.04 3.17 -12.32
C HIS A 83 -8.15 1.73 -12.82
N ASN A 84 -7.12 1.24 -13.54
CA ASN A 84 -7.05 -0.15 -14.00
C ASN A 84 -6.54 -1.12 -12.92
N TYR A 85 -6.35 -0.65 -11.68
CA TYR A 85 -5.97 -1.50 -10.55
C TYR A 85 -7.10 -1.63 -9.54
N LYS A 86 -7.35 -2.84 -9.07
CA LYS A 86 -8.31 -3.15 -8.02
C LYS A 86 -7.94 -4.47 -7.37
N PHE A 87 -7.98 -4.54 -6.04
CA PHE A 87 -7.88 -5.83 -5.36
C PHE A 87 -9.13 -6.68 -5.61
N SER A 88 -8.93 -7.99 -5.73
CA SER A 88 -10.02 -8.95 -5.74
C SER A 88 -10.81 -8.88 -4.42
N SER A 89 -12.07 -9.34 -4.45
CA SER A 89 -12.91 -9.49 -3.25
C SER A 89 -12.28 -10.42 -2.21
N GLU A 90 -11.47 -11.39 -2.66
CA GLU A 90 -10.78 -12.35 -1.80
C GLU A 90 -9.52 -11.78 -1.14
N ASP A 91 -8.77 -10.93 -1.87
CA ASP A 91 -7.53 -10.36 -1.38
C ASP A 91 -7.76 -9.14 -0.50
N PHE A 92 -8.74 -8.29 -0.85
CA PHE A 92 -8.94 -7.02 -0.15
C PHE A 92 -9.16 -7.14 1.37
N PRO A 93 -9.89 -8.15 1.90
CA PRO A 93 -9.96 -8.40 3.34
C PRO A 93 -8.58 -8.62 4.00
N LYS A 94 -7.68 -9.36 3.35
CA LYS A 94 -6.31 -9.62 3.83
C LYS A 94 -5.49 -8.33 3.84
N VAL A 95 -5.60 -7.53 2.77
CA VAL A 95 -4.95 -6.21 2.70
C VAL A 95 -5.43 -5.29 3.83
N LYS A 96 -6.75 -5.24 4.06
CA LYS A 96 -7.36 -4.46 5.16
C LYS A 96 -6.85 -4.92 6.53
N ALA A 97 -6.72 -6.23 6.76
CA ALA A 97 -6.16 -6.77 8.00
C ALA A 97 -4.69 -6.34 8.20
N LYS A 98 -3.85 -6.41 7.16
CA LYS A 98 -2.46 -5.91 7.20
C LYS A 98 -2.39 -4.44 7.58
N ILE A 99 -3.21 -3.59 6.94
CA ILE A 99 -3.28 -2.15 7.22
C ILE A 99 -3.74 -1.89 8.66
N ARG A 100 -4.77 -2.61 9.13
CA ARG A 100 -5.27 -2.49 10.51
C ARG A 100 -4.18 -2.83 11.52
N ASN A 101 -3.43 -3.91 11.31
CA ASN A 101 -2.32 -4.31 12.18
C ASN A 101 -1.22 -3.25 12.22
N TYR A 102 -0.84 -2.69 11.07
CA TYR A 102 0.09 -1.57 11.01
C TYR A 102 -0.40 -0.36 11.82
N LYS A 103 -1.66 0.05 11.63
CA LYS A 103 -2.25 1.19 12.36
C LYS A 103 -2.29 0.94 13.87
N LYS A 104 -2.58 -0.29 14.31
CA LYS A 104 -2.56 -0.68 15.74
C LYS A 104 -1.16 -0.56 16.32
N ASN A 105 -0.15 -1.11 15.65
CA ASN A 105 1.24 -1.06 16.11
C ASN A 105 1.78 0.38 16.14
N ARG A 106 1.44 1.19 15.14
CA ARG A 106 1.81 2.61 15.12
C ARG A 106 1.23 3.42 16.28
N LYS A 107 0.03 3.06 16.77
CA LYS A 107 -0.57 3.72 17.93
C LYS A 107 0.10 3.31 19.25
N LYS A 108 0.60 2.09 19.36
CA LYS A 108 1.30 1.60 20.56
C LYS A 108 2.68 2.24 20.72
N ASN A 109 3.36 2.49 19.62
CA ASN A 109 4.72 3.05 19.61
C ASN A 109 4.73 4.58 19.58
N LYS A 110 3.65 5.23 20.03
CA LYS A 110 3.41 6.66 19.95
C LYS A 110 3.20 7.23 21.33
#